data_AF-I4B368-F1
#
_entry.id   AF-I4B368-F1
#
_cell.length_a   1.000
_cell.length_b   1.000
_cell.length_c   1.000
_cell.angle_alpha   90.00
_cell.angle_beta   90.00
_cell.angle_gamma   90.00
#
_symmetry.space_group_name_H-M   'P 1'
#
loop_
_entity.id
_entity.type
_entity.pdbx_description
1 polymer ?
#
loop_
_entity_poly.entity_id
_entity_poly.type
_entity_poly.pdbx_seq_one_letter_code
_entity_poly.pdbx_strand_id
1 'polypeptide(L)'
;MRKKAKAKTLAKKKRVVKKSSPKAPKRKQPRATSKVVAQALPPQQLRRKGHHARFRTAMRHEIANLLTHGIGAGLAIAGTAFLIVRGVEFKDPWRIVGYSLFGASMVFLYMASSLYHALWHPRTKQFLRRMDHSAIFFAIAGTYTPILLVTLRGPIGWTFFGIVWGLAIIGITFKMIFGHRYEAVSLTTYILMGWLVIFFVKPVYIGLSAGGVWLLFAGGIAYTAGTIFYSMARLPYHHMIWHLFVLTGSVLHFLCIYRYV
;
A
#
# COMPACT_ATOMS: atom_id res chain seq x y z
N MET A 1 -33.38 35.17 49.01
CA MET A 1 -33.92 36.48 48.57
C MET A 1 -32.86 37.58 48.70
N ARG A 2 -32.44 38.17 47.56
CA ARG A 2 -32.25 39.63 47.29
C ARG A 2 -31.65 40.50 48.43
N LYS A 3 -30.48 41.17 48.31
CA LYS A 3 -30.15 42.33 47.44
C LYS A 3 -28.71 42.79 47.76
N LYS A 4 -27.85 43.06 46.77
CA LYS A 4 -27.43 44.41 46.28
C LYS A 4 -26.96 45.36 47.41
N ALA A 5 -25.67 45.67 47.55
CA ALA A 5 -24.84 46.59 46.75
C ALA A 5 -24.72 48.01 47.34
N LYS A 6 -23.45 48.46 47.49
CA LYS A 6 -22.91 49.84 47.36
C LYS A 6 -23.38 50.92 48.36
N ALA A 7 -22.41 51.48 49.09
CA ALA A 7 -22.08 52.93 49.19
C ALA A 7 -20.86 53.10 50.12
N LYS A 8 -19.73 53.74 49.74
CA LYS A 8 -19.47 55.20 49.75
C LYS A 8 -19.73 55.76 51.17
N THR A 9 -18.83 56.41 51.93
CA THR A 9 -17.81 57.44 51.58
C THR A 9 -17.13 57.92 52.90
N LEU A 10 -16.01 58.66 52.77
CA LEU A 10 -15.47 59.71 53.70
C LEU A 10 -14.90 59.23 55.06
N ALA A 11 -13.85 59.78 55.66
CA ALA A 11 -12.82 60.76 55.33
C ALA A 11 -11.88 60.91 56.54
N LYS A 12 -10.76 61.64 56.33
CA LYS A 12 -9.88 62.29 57.32
C LYS A 12 -8.78 61.41 57.95
N LYS A 13 -7.51 61.60 57.52
CA LYS A 13 -6.51 62.59 58.02
C LYS A 13 -5.88 62.07 59.33
N LYS A 14 -4.58 62.12 59.60
CA LYS A 14 -3.34 62.54 58.94
C LYS A 14 -2.25 62.34 60.02
N ARG A 15 -1.09 61.77 59.68
CA ARG A 15 0.27 62.08 60.21
C ARG A 15 1.15 60.88 59.85
N VAL A 16 1.84 60.89 58.71
CA VAL A 16 3.10 61.61 58.43
C VAL A 16 4.16 61.30 59.49
N VAL A 17 4.92 60.22 59.24
CA VAL A 17 6.31 60.09 59.67
C VAL A 17 7.13 59.97 58.38
N LYS A 18 7.84 61.05 58.04
CA LYS A 18 8.89 61.06 57.02
C LYS A 18 10.06 60.24 57.59
N LYS A 19 10.37 59.09 56.98
CA LYS A 19 11.73 58.52 57.02
C LYS A 19 12.24 58.47 55.59
N SER A 20 13.33 59.19 55.37
CA SER A 20 14.13 59.25 54.15
C SER A 20 14.72 57.88 53.83
N SER A 21 14.33 57.30 52.69
CA SER A 21 14.97 56.10 52.14
C SER A 21 16.11 56.48 51.19
N PRO A 22 17.27 55.80 51.25
CA PRO A 22 18.41 56.07 50.39
C PRO A 22 18.14 55.66 48.94
N LYS A 23 18.66 56.45 47.98
CA LYS A 23 18.59 56.18 46.53
C LYS A 23 19.22 54.81 46.23
N ALA A 24 18.41 53.91 45.65
CA ALA A 24 18.90 52.63 45.12
C ALA A 24 19.89 52.87 43.96
N PRO A 25 20.97 52.08 43.84
CA PRO A 25 21.89 52.18 42.71
C PRO A 25 21.18 51.73 41.43
N LYS A 26 21.29 52.54 40.37
CA LYS A 26 20.79 52.22 39.02
C LYS A 26 21.40 50.89 38.57
N ARG A 27 20.61 49.81 38.60
CA ARG A 27 20.95 48.52 38.02
C ARG A 27 21.13 48.73 36.51
N LYS A 28 22.37 48.73 36.03
CA LYS A 28 22.68 48.70 34.59
C LYS A 28 21.96 47.47 34.02
N GLN A 29 20.96 47.68 33.17
CA GLN A 29 20.40 46.62 32.34
C GLN A 29 21.57 46.07 31.51
N PRO A 30 21.85 44.76 31.52
CA PRO A 30 22.73 44.21 30.51
C PRO A 30 22.05 44.47 29.16
N ARG A 31 22.71 45.27 28.31
CA ARG A 31 22.35 45.41 26.90
C ARG A 31 22.20 44.00 26.35
N ALA A 32 20.98 43.61 25.98
CA ALA A 32 20.76 42.44 25.17
C ALA A 32 21.46 42.69 23.83
N THR A 33 22.71 42.24 23.72
CA THR A 33 23.34 41.99 22.43
C THR A 33 22.53 40.87 21.80
N SER A 34 21.53 41.23 20.99
CA SER A 34 20.77 40.34 20.13
C SER A 34 21.63 39.88 18.94
N LYS A 35 22.82 39.34 19.24
CA LYS A 35 23.42 38.30 18.42
C LYS A 35 23.18 37.02 19.20
N VAL A 36 21.94 36.52 19.12
CA VAL A 36 21.71 35.09 19.31
C VAL A 36 22.55 34.45 18.23
N VAL A 37 23.77 34.06 18.63
CA VAL A 37 24.62 33.17 17.85
C VAL A 37 23.70 32.01 17.50
N ALA A 38 23.37 31.84 16.23
CA ALA A 38 22.84 30.60 15.73
C ALA A 38 23.94 29.56 15.96
N GLN A 39 24.04 29.05 17.20
CA GLN A 39 24.94 27.98 17.55
C GLN A 39 24.47 26.79 16.74
N ALA A 40 25.21 26.48 15.68
CA ALA A 40 25.05 25.25 14.94
C ALA A 40 25.02 24.11 15.96
N LEU A 41 23.95 23.31 15.94
CA LEU A 41 23.79 22.21 16.87
C LEU A 41 25.03 21.31 16.80
N PRO A 42 25.53 20.79 17.94
CA PRO A 42 26.69 19.92 17.95
C PRO A 42 26.47 18.71 17.00
N PRO A 43 27.53 18.20 16.33
CA PRO A 43 27.41 17.15 15.30
C PRO A 43 26.63 15.91 15.73
N GLN A 44 26.70 15.52 17.01
CA GLN A 44 25.93 14.40 17.57
C GLN A 44 24.42 14.65 17.58
N GLN A 45 23.99 15.88 17.87
CA GLN A 45 22.58 16.28 17.83
C GLN A 45 22.05 16.40 16.39
N LEU A 46 22.88 16.89 15.47
CA LEU A 46 22.57 16.88 14.03
C LEU A 46 22.41 15.44 13.49
N ARG A 47 23.31 14.52 13.87
CA ARG A 47 23.19 13.09 13.55
C ARG A 47 21.94 12.46 14.14
N ARG A 48 21.64 12.71 15.42
CA ARG A 48 20.40 12.24 16.08
C ARG A 48 19.14 12.77 15.39
N LYS A 49 19.04 14.09 15.14
CA LYS A 49 17.90 14.69 14.42
C LYS A 49 17.76 14.11 13.02
N GLY A 50 18.88 13.92 12.31
CA GLY A 50 18.91 13.27 11.00
C GLY A 50 18.40 11.82 11.02
N HIS A 51 18.80 11.03 12.02
CA HIS A 51 18.30 9.67 12.21
C HIS A 51 16.79 9.65 12.50
N HIS A 52 16.30 10.51 13.39
CA HIS A 52 14.86 10.62 13.68
C HIS A 52 14.05 11.07 12.46
N ALA A 53 14.56 12.02 11.67
CA ALA A 53 13.91 12.46 10.44
C ALA A 53 13.82 11.33 9.40
N ARG A 54 14.93 10.61 9.15
CA ARG A 54 14.97 9.47 8.22
C ARG A 54 14.03 8.35 8.66
N PHE A 55 14.02 8.03 9.95
CA PHE A 55 13.12 7.03 10.53
C PHE A 55 11.64 7.40 10.35
N ARG A 56 11.26 8.66 10.61
CA ARG A 56 9.89 9.14 10.37
C ARG A 56 9.48 9.05 8.90
N THR A 57 10.38 9.40 7.97
CA THR A 57 10.10 9.28 6.53
C THR A 57 9.90 7.82 6.13
N ALA A 58 10.78 6.92 6.56
CA ALA A 58 10.63 5.49 6.31
C ALA A 58 9.31 4.94 6.88
N MET A 59 8.94 5.33 8.10
CA MET A 59 7.67 4.95 8.71
C MET A 59 6.46 5.45 7.91
N ARG A 60 6.50 6.69 7.42
CA ARG A 60 5.42 7.24 6.57
C ARG A 60 5.27 6.45 5.27
N HIS A 61 6.37 6.02 4.65
CA HIS A 61 6.33 5.19 3.45
C HIS A 61 5.71 3.82 3.74
N GLU A 62 6.12 3.16 4.83
CA GLU A 62 5.57 1.87 5.25
C GLU A 62 4.07 1.96 5.57
N ILE A 63 3.63 3.02 6.27
CA ILE A 63 2.20 3.27 6.54
C ILE A 63 1.43 3.49 5.24
N ALA A 64 1.97 4.26 4.30
CA ALA A 64 1.31 4.49 3.01
C ALA A 64 1.13 3.17 2.23
N ASN A 65 2.17 2.32 2.20
CA ASN A 65 2.11 1.01 1.55
C ASN A 65 1.12 0.06 2.24
N LEU A 66 1.10 0.07 3.58
CA LEU A 66 0.13 -0.68 4.39
C LEU A 66 -1.30 -0.25 4.10
N LEU A 67 -1.59 1.06 4.04
CA LEU A 67 -2.93 1.55 3.82
C LEU A 67 -3.44 1.21 2.42
N THR A 68 -2.62 1.38 1.38
CA THR A 68 -3.05 1.08 0.00
C THR A 68 -3.40 -0.38 -0.20
N HIS A 69 -2.55 -1.30 0.26
CA HIS A 69 -2.83 -2.73 0.16
C HIS A 69 -3.80 -3.24 1.23
N GLY A 70 -3.90 -2.60 2.39
CA GLY A 70 -4.91 -2.91 3.40
C GLY A 70 -6.32 -2.62 2.90
N ILE A 71 -6.51 -1.50 2.20
CA ILE A 71 -7.76 -1.20 1.49
C ILE A 71 -8.00 -2.25 0.38
N GLY A 72 -6.96 -2.58 -0.38
CA GLY A 72 -7.00 -3.63 -1.39
C GLY A 72 -7.46 -4.99 -0.82
N ALA A 73 -7.03 -5.35 0.39
CA ALA A 73 -7.44 -6.59 1.05
C ALA A 73 -8.94 -6.59 1.37
N GLY A 74 -9.46 -5.50 1.92
CA GLY A 74 -10.90 -5.35 2.16
C GLY A 74 -11.73 -5.45 0.87
N LEU A 75 -11.28 -4.78 -0.19
CA LEU A 75 -11.91 -4.84 -1.51
C LEU A 75 -11.83 -6.24 -2.12
N ALA A 76 -10.71 -6.95 -1.96
CA ALA A 76 -10.53 -8.31 -2.46
C ALA A 76 -11.45 -9.30 -1.75
N ILE A 77 -11.64 -9.18 -0.44
CA ILE A 77 -12.59 -10.02 0.32
C ILE A 77 -14.03 -9.76 -0.18
N ALA A 78 -14.44 -8.49 -0.27
CA ALA A 78 -15.76 -8.14 -0.75
C ALA A 78 -15.99 -8.59 -2.21
N GLY A 79 -15.04 -8.33 -3.10
CA GLY A 79 -15.08 -8.76 -4.49
C GLY A 79 -15.13 -10.28 -4.65
N THR A 80 -14.38 -11.01 -3.83
CA THR A 80 -14.44 -12.48 -3.81
C THR A 80 -15.85 -12.94 -3.44
N ALA A 81 -16.46 -12.38 -2.39
CA ALA A 81 -17.83 -12.73 -2.02
C ALA A 81 -18.82 -12.49 -3.16
N PHE A 82 -18.75 -11.33 -3.84
CA PHE A 82 -19.60 -11.04 -5.00
C PHE A 82 -19.41 -12.05 -6.15
N LEU A 83 -18.17 -12.44 -6.44
CA LEU A 83 -17.90 -13.44 -7.47
C LEU A 83 -18.45 -14.81 -7.09
N ILE A 84 -18.27 -15.27 -5.84
CA ILE A 84 -18.80 -16.56 -5.39
C ILE A 84 -20.33 -16.59 -5.49
N VAL A 85 -21.02 -15.55 -5.03
CA VAL A 85 -22.48 -15.44 -5.15
C VAL A 85 -22.89 -15.54 -6.62
N ARG A 86 -22.23 -14.80 -7.51
CA ARG A 86 -22.48 -14.87 -8.95
C ARG A 86 -22.25 -16.28 -9.51
N GLY A 87 -21.17 -16.95 -9.12
CA GLY A 87 -20.87 -18.33 -9.54
C GLY A 87 -21.98 -19.32 -9.15
N VAL A 88 -22.54 -19.16 -7.95
CA VAL A 88 -23.67 -19.95 -7.46
C VAL A 88 -24.95 -19.66 -8.25
N GLU A 89 -25.24 -18.39 -8.57
CA GLU A 89 -26.39 -17.99 -9.38
C GLU A 89 -26.38 -18.64 -10.77
N PHE A 90 -25.21 -18.71 -11.43
CA PHE A 90 -25.05 -19.39 -12.72
C PHE A 90 -25.06 -20.93 -12.62
N LYS A 91 -25.03 -21.50 -11.40
CA LYS A 91 -24.99 -22.96 -11.14
C LYS A 91 -23.87 -23.69 -11.90
N ASP A 92 -22.73 -23.02 -12.08
CA ASP A 92 -21.62 -23.54 -12.88
C ASP A 92 -20.38 -23.78 -11.99
N PRO A 93 -20.00 -25.05 -11.75
CA PRO A 93 -18.85 -25.38 -10.92
C PRO A 93 -17.53 -24.74 -11.39
N TRP A 94 -17.35 -24.57 -12.71
CA TRP A 94 -16.13 -23.96 -13.25
C TRP A 94 -16.03 -22.49 -12.88
N ARG A 95 -17.16 -21.78 -12.85
CA ARG A 95 -17.22 -20.40 -12.37
C ARG A 95 -16.87 -20.33 -10.90
N ILE A 96 -17.48 -21.17 -10.08
CA ILE A 96 -17.21 -21.20 -8.63
C ILE A 96 -15.72 -21.43 -8.36
N VAL A 97 -15.13 -22.45 -9.00
CA VAL A 97 -13.69 -22.75 -8.84
C VAL A 97 -12.83 -21.61 -9.35
N GLY A 98 -13.10 -21.10 -10.56
CA GLY A 98 -12.27 -20.05 -11.15
C GLY A 98 -12.32 -18.73 -10.40
N TYR A 99 -13.52 -18.34 -9.95
CA TYR A 99 -13.73 -17.19 -9.09
C TYR A 99 -13.10 -17.36 -7.70
N SER A 100 -13.16 -18.56 -7.12
CA SER A 100 -12.51 -18.85 -5.84
C SER A 100 -11.00 -18.69 -5.93
N LEU A 101 -10.38 -19.22 -6.99
CA LEU A 101 -8.92 -19.15 -7.17
C LEU A 101 -8.46 -17.72 -7.48
N PHE A 102 -9.20 -16.97 -8.30
CA PHE A 102 -8.97 -15.55 -8.48
C PHE A 102 -9.06 -14.78 -7.15
N GLY A 103 -10.18 -14.93 -6.44
CA GLY A 103 -10.45 -14.23 -5.19
C GLY A 103 -9.43 -14.55 -4.09
N ALA A 104 -9.15 -15.84 -3.87
CA ALA A 104 -8.17 -16.29 -2.89
C ALA A 104 -6.77 -15.73 -3.19
N SER A 105 -6.37 -15.71 -4.47
CA SER A 105 -5.07 -15.14 -4.85
C SER A 105 -4.99 -13.63 -4.60
N MET A 106 -6.06 -12.88 -4.85
CA MET A 106 -6.13 -11.44 -4.57
C MET A 106 -6.12 -11.15 -3.08
N VAL A 107 -6.92 -11.88 -2.29
CA VAL A 107 -6.91 -11.76 -0.82
C VAL A 107 -5.51 -12.06 -0.27
N PHE A 108 -4.87 -13.13 -0.76
CA PHE A 108 -3.52 -13.50 -0.34
C PHE A 108 -2.48 -12.43 -0.68
N LEU A 109 -2.50 -11.88 -1.91
CA LEU A 109 -1.63 -10.80 -2.35
C LEU A 109 -1.72 -9.59 -1.43
N TYR A 110 -2.93 -9.04 -1.26
CA TYR A 110 -3.10 -7.83 -0.48
C TYR A 110 -2.84 -8.05 1.01
N MET A 111 -3.17 -9.22 1.55
CA MET A 111 -2.90 -9.53 2.95
C MET A 111 -1.42 -9.76 3.23
N ALA A 112 -0.72 -10.54 2.40
CA ALA A 112 0.72 -10.76 2.55
C ALA A 112 1.48 -9.43 2.50
N SER A 113 1.10 -8.55 1.58
CA SER A 113 1.72 -7.23 1.43
C SER A 113 1.43 -6.29 2.61
N SER A 114 0.17 -6.25 3.06
CA SER A 114 -0.21 -5.46 4.23
C SER A 114 0.55 -5.92 5.47
N LEU A 115 0.63 -7.23 5.71
CA LEU A 115 1.38 -7.79 6.85
C LEU A 115 2.88 -7.47 6.76
N TYR A 116 3.45 -7.55 5.55
CA TYR A 116 4.85 -7.19 5.32
C TYR A 116 5.17 -5.74 5.73
N HIS A 117 4.29 -4.80 5.38
CA HIS A 117 4.47 -3.37 5.73
C HIS A 117 4.06 -3.03 7.17
N ALA A 118 3.17 -3.81 7.78
CA ALA A 118 2.75 -3.63 9.17
C ALA A 118 3.82 -4.08 10.18
N LEU A 119 4.57 -5.14 9.88
CA LEU A 119 5.43 -5.83 10.86
C LEU A 119 6.91 -5.46 10.72
N TRP A 120 7.56 -5.22 11.86
CA TRP A 120 8.93 -4.67 11.93
C TRP A 120 9.98 -5.67 12.43
N HIS A 121 9.54 -6.80 12.98
CA HIS A 121 10.45 -7.81 13.52
C HIS A 121 11.31 -8.42 12.38
N PRO A 122 12.66 -8.40 12.45
CA PRO A 122 13.52 -8.69 11.29
C PRO A 122 13.29 -10.04 10.62
N ARG A 123 13.18 -11.13 11.39
CA ARG A 123 12.95 -12.48 10.83
C ARG A 123 11.58 -12.59 10.17
N THR A 124 10.56 -12.05 10.83
CA THR A 124 9.17 -12.06 10.35
C THR A 124 9.03 -11.20 9.10
N LYS A 125 9.66 -10.02 9.08
CA LYS A 125 9.66 -9.12 7.92
C LYS A 125 10.33 -9.76 6.71
N GLN A 126 11.43 -10.48 6.88
CA GLN A 126 12.06 -11.21 5.77
C GLN A 126 11.16 -12.31 5.20
N PHE A 127 10.51 -13.09 6.06
CA PHE A 127 9.58 -14.13 5.62
C PHE A 127 8.37 -13.54 4.89
N LEU A 128 7.74 -12.50 5.46
CA LEU A 128 6.61 -11.81 4.85
C LEU A 128 6.96 -11.15 3.53
N ARG A 129 8.19 -10.62 3.38
CA ARG A 129 8.67 -10.09 2.10
C ARG A 129 8.74 -11.18 1.02
N ARG A 130 9.14 -12.41 1.39
CA ARG A 130 9.11 -13.55 0.46
C ARG A 130 7.67 -13.90 0.10
N MET A 131 6.76 -13.97 1.08
CA MET A 131 5.34 -14.26 0.85
C MET A 131 4.70 -13.21 -0.07
N ASP A 132 4.92 -11.93 0.22
CA ASP A 132 4.39 -10.79 -0.54
C ASP A 132 4.79 -10.87 -2.02
N HIS A 133 6.06 -11.14 -2.33
CA HIS A 133 6.49 -11.27 -3.72
C HIS A 133 6.08 -12.61 -4.34
N SER A 134 5.99 -13.70 -3.57
CA SER A 134 5.44 -14.96 -4.05
C SER A 134 3.96 -14.84 -4.42
N ALA A 135 3.21 -13.99 -3.69
CA ALA A 135 1.81 -13.77 -3.96
C ALA A 135 1.55 -13.16 -5.33
N ILE A 136 2.52 -12.46 -5.93
CA ILE A 136 2.41 -11.94 -7.31
C ILE A 136 2.29 -13.09 -8.32
N PHE A 137 3.10 -14.15 -8.19
CA PHE A 137 2.98 -15.34 -9.05
C PHE A 137 1.60 -15.99 -8.91
N PHE A 138 1.12 -16.11 -7.68
CA PHE A 138 -0.19 -16.69 -7.39
C PHE A 138 -1.33 -15.83 -7.94
N ALA A 139 -1.25 -14.51 -7.79
CA ALA A 139 -2.23 -13.56 -8.32
C ALA A 139 -2.30 -13.58 -9.86
N ILE A 140 -1.15 -13.69 -10.54
CA ILE A 140 -1.13 -13.86 -12.00
C ILE A 140 -1.88 -15.15 -12.38
N ALA A 141 -1.56 -16.29 -11.76
CA ALA A 141 -2.25 -17.55 -12.04
C ALA A 141 -3.75 -17.51 -11.71
N GLY A 142 -4.13 -16.92 -10.58
CA GLY A 142 -5.52 -16.73 -10.19
C GLY A 142 -6.29 -15.86 -11.18
N THR A 143 -5.68 -14.82 -11.73
CA THR A 143 -6.27 -13.95 -12.78
C THR A 143 -6.58 -14.71 -14.06
N TYR A 144 -5.69 -15.60 -14.49
CA TYR A 144 -5.91 -16.42 -15.68
C TYR A 144 -6.99 -17.47 -15.49
N THR A 145 -7.16 -17.99 -14.28
CA THR A 145 -7.99 -19.17 -14.01
C THR A 145 -9.43 -19.06 -14.52
N PRO A 146 -10.24 -18.02 -14.20
CA PRO A 146 -11.61 -17.95 -14.68
C PRO A 146 -11.68 -17.81 -16.21
N ILE A 147 -10.74 -17.09 -16.83
CA ILE A 147 -10.69 -16.96 -18.30
C ILE A 147 -10.41 -18.32 -18.95
N LEU A 148 -9.47 -19.08 -18.41
CA LEU A 148 -9.06 -20.36 -18.98
C LEU A 148 -10.11 -21.47 -18.74
N LEU A 149 -10.68 -21.54 -17.54
CA LEU A 149 -11.59 -22.62 -17.15
C LEU A 149 -13.07 -22.34 -17.45
N VAL A 150 -13.47 -21.07 -17.65
CA VAL A 150 -14.85 -20.69 -17.96
C VAL A 150 -14.98 -20.24 -19.40
N THR A 151 -14.19 -19.25 -19.83
CA THR A 151 -14.34 -18.65 -21.17
C THR A 151 -13.81 -19.55 -22.27
N LEU A 152 -12.57 -20.06 -22.13
CA LEU A 152 -11.93 -20.86 -23.17
C LEU A 152 -12.39 -22.32 -23.11
N ARG A 153 -12.28 -22.93 -21.92
CA ARG A 153 -12.52 -24.36 -21.70
C ARG A 153 -11.76 -25.26 -22.68
N GLY A 154 -11.99 -26.57 -22.56
CA GLY A 154 -11.44 -27.58 -23.47
C GLY A 154 -9.90 -27.65 -23.45
N PRO A 155 -9.30 -28.23 -24.50
CA PRO A 155 -7.86 -28.50 -24.54
C PRO A 155 -6.99 -27.24 -24.42
N ILE A 156 -7.39 -26.14 -25.05
CA ILE A 156 -6.64 -24.88 -25.01
C ILE A 156 -6.67 -24.29 -23.59
N GLY A 157 -7.86 -24.20 -22.97
CA GLY A 157 -8.00 -23.71 -21.61
C GLY A 157 -7.14 -24.50 -20.61
N TRP A 158 -7.19 -25.82 -20.67
CA TRP A 158 -6.39 -26.70 -19.79
C TRP A 158 -4.88 -26.62 -20.05
N THR A 159 -4.46 -26.54 -21.31
CA THR A 159 -3.04 -26.43 -21.67
C THR A 159 -2.44 -25.17 -21.07
N PHE A 160 -3.08 -24.01 -21.30
CA PHE A 160 -2.58 -22.75 -20.74
C PHE A 160 -2.77 -22.66 -19.22
N PHE A 161 -3.78 -23.34 -18.66
CA PHE A 161 -3.95 -23.41 -17.20
C PHE A 161 -2.75 -24.13 -16.57
N GLY A 162 -2.37 -25.29 -17.12
CA GLY A 162 -1.20 -26.04 -16.68
C GLY A 162 0.11 -25.24 -16.83
N ILE A 163 0.30 -24.54 -17.95
CA ILE A 163 1.49 -23.70 -18.18
C ILE A 163 1.56 -22.58 -17.14
N VAL A 164 0.50 -21.79 -16.98
CA VAL A 164 0.50 -20.63 -16.08
C VAL A 164 0.69 -21.06 -14.62
N TRP A 165 0.00 -22.11 -14.18
CA TRP A 165 0.13 -22.60 -12.81
C TRP A 165 1.46 -23.31 -12.56
N GLY A 166 1.99 -24.06 -13.54
CA GLY A 166 3.33 -24.64 -13.46
C GLY A 166 4.40 -23.56 -13.29
N LEU A 167 4.35 -22.50 -14.10
CA LEU A 167 5.23 -21.34 -13.96
C LEU A 167 5.05 -20.63 -12.62
N ALA A 168 3.82 -20.52 -12.10
CA ALA A 168 3.57 -19.92 -10.80
C ALA A 168 4.18 -20.75 -9.66
N ILE A 169 4.02 -22.07 -9.67
CA ILE A 169 4.61 -22.97 -8.67
C ILE A 169 6.14 -22.88 -8.71
N ILE A 170 6.73 -22.90 -9.91
CA ILE A 170 8.19 -22.75 -10.10
C ILE A 170 8.64 -21.39 -9.55
N GLY A 171 7.94 -20.30 -9.92
CA GLY A 171 8.25 -18.94 -9.47
C GLY A 171 8.14 -18.76 -7.96
N ILE A 172 7.08 -19.28 -7.33
CA ILE A 172 6.89 -19.28 -5.88
C ILE A 172 8.02 -20.05 -5.20
N THR A 173 8.33 -21.27 -5.68
CA THR A 173 9.40 -22.10 -5.12
C THR A 173 10.75 -21.39 -5.22
N PHE A 174 11.05 -20.84 -6.40
CA PHE A 174 12.25 -20.04 -6.62
C PHE A 174 12.33 -18.86 -5.64
N LYS A 175 11.23 -18.12 -5.44
CA LYS A 175 11.20 -16.97 -4.54
C LYS A 175 11.37 -17.36 -3.07
N MET A 176 10.80 -18.49 -2.66
CA MET A 176 10.92 -18.99 -1.29
C MET A 176 12.35 -19.42 -0.95
N ILE A 177 13.06 -20.04 -1.91
CA ILE A 177 14.45 -20.52 -1.76
C ILE A 177 15.45 -19.35 -1.86
N PHE A 178 15.40 -18.57 -2.94
CA PHE A 178 16.42 -17.57 -3.26
C PHE A 178 16.09 -16.16 -2.76
N GLY A 179 14.88 -15.94 -2.23
CA GLY A 179 14.45 -14.67 -1.66
C GLY A 179 14.58 -13.50 -2.64
N HIS A 180 15.32 -12.48 -2.24
CA HIS A 180 15.48 -11.22 -2.99
C HIS A 180 16.82 -11.11 -3.71
N ARG A 181 17.54 -12.21 -3.91
CA ARG A 181 18.83 -12.19 -4.61
C ARG A 181 18.69 -11.88 -6.11
N TYR A 182 17.61 -12.36 -6.73
CA TYR A 182 17.38 -12.28 -8.18
C TYR A 182 16.09 -11.51 -8.52
N GLU A 183 15.95 -10.27 -8.01
CA GLU A 183 14.72 -9.49 -8.19
C GLU A 183 14.42 -9.17 -9.67
N ALA A 184 15.43 -8.90 -10.48
CA ALA A 184 15.25 -8.67 -11.91
C ALA A 184 14.69 -9.91 -12.62
N VAL A 185 15.14 -11.12 -12.24
CA VAL A 185 14.61 -12.37 -12.80
C VAL A 185 13.14 -12.52 -12.44
N SER A 186 12.78 -12.35 -11.16
CA SER A 186 11.38 -12.40 -10.73
C SER A 186 10.51 -11.40 -11.48
N LEU A 187 10.97 -10.15 -11.59
CA LEU A 187 10.24 -9.08 -12.27
C LEU A 187 9.99 -9.40 -13.75
N THR A 188 11.02 -9.86 -14.46
CA THR A 188 10.91 -10.29 -15.86
C THR A 188 9.94 -11.46 -15.98
N THR A 189 10.01 -12.45 -15.09
CA THR A 189 9.08 -13.59 -15.11
C THR A 189 7.65 -13.15 -14.86
N TYR A 190 7.38 -12.20 -13.94
CA TYR A 190 6.03 -11.67 -13.73
C TYR A 190 5.46 -11.05 -14.99
N ILE A 191 6.24 -10.23 -15.69
CA ILE A 191 5.81 -9.56 -16.93
C ILE A 191 5.55 -10.60 -18.02
N LEU A 192 6.49 -11.53 -18.25
CA LEU A 192 6.34 -12.57 -19.27
C LEU A 192 5.12 -13.45 -19.00
N MET A 193 4.93 -13.90 -17.75
CA MET A 193 3.74 -14.66 -17.35
C MET A 193 2.45 -13.85 -17.54
N GLY A 194 2.47 -12.57 -17.15
CA GLY A 194 1.34 -11.66 -17.28
C GLY A 194 0.87 -11.48 -18.73
N TRP A 195 1.78 -11.59 -19.70
CA TRP A 195 1.48 -11.41 -21.12
C TRP A 195 1.29 -12.71 -21.92
N LEU A 196 1.25 -13.87 -21.26
CA LEU A 196 0.99 -15.16 -21.93
C LEU A 196 -0.33 -15.18 -22.72
N VAL A 197 -1.31 -14.35 -22.35
CA VAL A 197 -2.58 -14.16 -23.07
C VAL A 197 -2.39 -13.86 -24.55
N ILE A 198 -1.28 -13.24 -24.97
CA ILE A 198 -1.00 -12.93 -26.37
C ILE A 198 -1.00 -14.20 -27.23
N PHE A 199 -0.50 -15.32 -26.70
CA PHE A 199 -0.42 -16.60 -27.43
C PHE A 199 -1.79 -17.24 -27.68
N PHE A 200 -2.81 -16.83 -26.92
CA PHE A 200 -4.18 -17.32 -27.06
C PHE A 200 -5.19 -16.17 -27.09
N VAL A 201 -4.79 -15.03 -27.65
CA VAL A 201 -5.66 -13.84 -27.72
C VAL A 201 -6.85 -14.07 -28.66
N LYS A 202 -6.66 -14.83 -29.74
CA LYS A 202 -7.74 -15.15 -30.71
C LYS A 202 -8.90 -15.87 -30.02
N PRO A 203 -8.71 -17.00 -29.31
CA PRO A 203 -9.81 -17.65 -28.61
C PRO A 203 -10.38 -16.79 -27.47
N VAL A 204 -9.58 -15.94 -26.81
CA VAL A 204 -10.10 -14.96 -25.82
C VAL A 204 -11.02 -13.94 -26.48
N TYR A 205 -10.64 -13.37 -27.63
CA TYR A 205 -11.46 -12.39 -28.36
C TYR A 205 -12.78 -12.98 -28.87
N ILE A 206 -12.78 -14.27 -29.22
CA ILE A 206 -13.99 -14.99 -29.65
C ILE A 206 -14.88 -15.33 -28.45
N GLY A 207 -14.29 -15.78 -27.34
CA GLY A 207 -15.03 -16.23 -26.16
C GLY A 207 -15.48 -15.10 -25.23
N LEU A 208 -14.87 -13.92 -25.33
CA LEU A 208 -15.11 -12.79 -24.44
C LEU A 208 -15.58 -11.59 -25.26
N SER A 209 -16.62 -10.90 -24.78
CA SER A 209 -17.07 -9.67 -25.45
C SER A 209 -15.97 -8.61 -25.51
N ALA A 210 -16.05 -7.68 -26.47
CA ALA A 210 -15.06 -6.62 -26.66
C ALA A 210 -14.78 -5.81 -25.38
N GLY A 211 -15.80 -5.54 -24.56
CA GLY A 211 -15.65 -4.85 -23.28
C GLY A 211 -14.76 -5.62 -22.28
N GLY A 212 -14.91 -6.94 -22.23
CA GLY A 212 -14.06 -7.81 -21.40
C GLY A 212 -12.62 -7.82 -21.88
N VAL A 213 -12.40 -7.90 -23.20
CA VAL A 213 -11.05 -7.85 -23.80
C VAL A 213 -10.34 -6.54 -23.46
N TRP A 214 -11.02 -5.40 -23.57
CA TRP A 214 -10.44 -4.10 -23.22
C TRP A 214 -10.10 -3.98 -21.74
N LEU A 215 -10.97 -4.45 -20.83
CA LEU A 215 -10.67 -4.46 -19.40
C LEU A 215 -9.48 -5.38 -19.07
N LEU A 216 -9.41 -6.54 -19.71
CA LEU A 216 -8.29 -7.48 -19.55
C LEU A 216 -6.96 -6.84 -19.96
N PHE A 217 -6.94 -6.23 -21.14
CA PHE A 217 -5.75 -5.59 -21.69
C PHE A 217 -5.35 -4.34 -20.90
N ALA A 218 -6.31 -3.49 -20.54
CA ALA A 218 -6.08 -2.32 -19.70
C ALA A 218 -5.53 -2.70 -18.32
N GLY A 219 -6.04 -3.78 -17.72
CA GLY A 219 -5.49 -4.33 -16.47
C GLY A 219 -4.05 -4.83 -16.62
N GLY A 220 -3.74 -5.52 -17.72
CA GLY A 220 -2.37 -5.96 -18.03
C GLY A 220 -1.39 -4.79 -18.23
N ILE A 221 -1.83 -3.73 -18.91
CA ILE A 221 -1.07 -2.47 -19.04
C ILE A 221 -0.88 -1.82 -17.67
N ALA A 222 -1.92 -1.72 -16.85
CA ALA A 222 -1.81 -1.12 -15.51
C ALA A 222 -0.76 -1.84 -14.66
N TYR A 223 -0.78 -3.17 -14.63
CA TYR A 223 0.26 -3.94 -13.93
C TYR A 223 1.66 -3.67 -14.48
N THR A 224 1.81 -3.70 -15.80
CA THR A 224 3.12 -3.51 -16.46
C THR A 224 3.65 -2.08 -16.21
N ALA A 225 2.81 -1.06 -16.35
CA ALA A 225 3.17 0.33 -16.08
C ALA A 225 3.59 0.55 -14.63
N GLY A 226 2.92 -0.12 -13.68
CA GLY A 226 3.31 -0.10 -12.27
C GLY A 226 4.76 -0.53 -12.02
N THR A 227 5.28 -1.48 -12.80
CA THR A 227 6.67 -1.98 -12.64
C THR A 227 7.74 -0.92 -12.91
N ILE A 228 7.42 0.10 -13.72
CA ILE A 228 8.30 1.24 -13.99
C ILE A 228 8.52 2.04 -12.70
N PHE A 229 7.44 2.33 -11.96
CA PHE A 229 7.51 3.03 -10.69
C PHE A 229 8.14 2.15 -9.60
N TYR A 230 7.86 0.85 -9.58
CA TYR A 230 8.52 -0.09 -8.68
C TYR A 230 10.05 0.00 -8.78
N SER A 231 10.58 0.08 -10.01
CA SER A 231 12.02 0.13 -10.29
C SER A 231 12.65 1.51 -10.04
N MET A 232 11.85 2.57 -9.85
CA MET A 232 12.31 3.94 -9.69
C MET A 232 12.59 4.31 -8.23
N ALA A 233 13.58 3.67 -7.61
CA ALA A 233 13.90 3.83 -6.18
C ALA A 233 14.23 5.27 -5.72
N ARG A 234 14.52 6.19 -6.65
CA ARG A 234 14.78 7.62 -6.35
C ARG A 234 13.51 8.44 -6.13
N LEU A 235 12.35 7.96 -6.59
CA LEU A 235 11.08 8.67 -6.47
C LEU A 235 10.47 8.45 -5.07
N PRO A 236 10.10 9.50 -4.32
CA PRO A 236 9.38 9.35 -3.06
C PRO A 236 8.06 8.58 -3.27
N TYR A 237 7.74 7.66 -2.37
CA TYR A 237 6.53 6.82 -2.44
C TYR A 237 6.40 5.96 -3.71
N HIS A 238 7.50 5.67 -4.42
CA HIS A 238 7.48 4.84 -5.63
C HIS A 238 6.75 3.49 -5.44
N HIS A 239 6.93 2.85 -4.28
CA HIS A 239 6.30 1.57 -3.95
C HIS A 239 4.78 1.70 -3.74
N MET A 240 4.34 2.79 -3.10
CA MET A 240 2.92 3.11 -2.95
C MET A 240 2.27 3.38 -4.31
N ILE A 241 2.97 4.11 -5.19
CA ILE A 241 2.48 4.34 -6.57
C ILE A 241 2.32 3.01 -7.29
N TRP A 242 3.31 2.12 -7.19
CA TRP A 242 3.20 0.76 -7.71
C TRP A 242 1.98 0.01 -7.14
N HIS A 243 1.72 0.10 -5.82
CA HIS A 243 0.52 -0.49 -5.20
C HIS A 243 -0.78 0.03 -5.82
N LEU A 244 -0.86 1.32 -6.16
CA LEU A 244 -2.05 1.88 -6.81
C LEU A 244 -2.25 1.32 -8.23
N PHE A 245 -1.17 1.11 -8.98
CA PHE A 245 -1.24 0.43 -10.28
C PHE A 245 -1.66 -1.03 -10.15
N VAL A 246 -1.16 -1.75 -9.14
CA VAL A 246 -1.59 -3.12 -8.83
C VAL A 246 -3.08 -3.15 -8.50
N LEU A 247 -3.54 -2.26 -7.62
CA LEU A 247 -4.96 -2.16 -7.26
C LEU A 247 -5.84 -1.84 -8.47
N THR A 248 -5.41 -0.90 -9.33
CA THR A 248 -6.11 -0.56 -10.56
C THR A 248 -6.20 -1.77 -11.49
N GLY A 249 -5.09 -2.48 -11.72
CA GLY A 249 -5.07 -3.71 -12.52
C GLY A 249 -6.01 -4.78 -11.97
N SER A 250 -5.99 -5.02 -10.66
CA SER A 250 -6.88 -5.97 -9.99
C SER A 250 -8.35 -5.60 -10.12
N VAL A 251 -8.70 -4.32 -9.99
CA VAL A 251 -10.08 -3.83 -10.18
C VAL A 251 -10.53 -4.04 -11.63
N LEU A 252 -9.70 -3.72 -12.61
CA LEU A 252 -10.02 -3.92 -14.03
C LEU A 252 -10.22 -5.40 -14.36
N HIS A 253 -9.37 -6.29 -13.83
CA HIS A 253 -9.52 -7.73 -14.00
C HIS A 253 -10.73 -8.29 -13.24
N PHE A 254 -10.99 -7.81 -12.03
CA PHE A 254 -12.22 -8.13 -11.30
C PHE A 254 -13.46 -7.74 -12.11
N LEU A 255 -13.51 -6.53 -12.68
CA LEU A 255 -14.63 -6.07 -13.50
C LEU A 255 -14.76 -6.88 -14.79
N CYS A 256 -13.63 -7.27 -15.40
CA CYS A 256 -13.61 -8.17 -16.56
C CYS A 256 -14.28 -9.50 -16.21
N ILE A 257 -13.80 -10.16 -15.15
CA ILE A 257 -14.29 -11.46 -14.71
C ILE A 257 -15.75 -11.35 -14.27
N TYR A 258 -16.06 -10.40 -13.39
CA TYR A 258 -17.41 -10.23 -12.87
C TYR A 258 -18.39 -9.95 -13.99
N ARG A 259 -18.10 -9.10 -14.97
CA ARG A 259 -19.12 -8.72 -15.97
C ARG A 259 -19.20 -9.64 -17.17
N TYR A 260 -18.10 -10.31 -17.55
CA TYR A 260 -17.97 -10.95 -18.86
C TYR A 260 -17.54 -12.41 -18.85
N VAL A 261 -17.14 -12.96 -17.71
CA VAL A 261 -16.78 -14.38 -17.57
C VAL A 261 -17.88 -15.08 -16.83
#